data_AF-A0A9D6SMH2-F1
#
_entry.id   AF-A0A9D6SMH2-F1
#
_cell.length_a   1.000
_cell.length_b   1.000
_cell.length_c   1.000
_cell.angle_alpha   90.00
_cell.angle_beta   90.00
_cell.angle_gamma   90.00
#
_symmetry.space_group_name_H-M   'P 1'
#
loop_
_entity.id
_entity.type
_entity.pdbx_description
1 polymer ?
#
loop_
_entity_poly.entity_id
_entity_poly.type
_entity_poly.pdbx_seq_one_letter_code
_entity_poly.pdbx_strand_id
1 'polypeptide(L)'
;MKLETRNLKLAAAALAATAMLTAWPLSGDAQVLNDPTRPPAIFFSGATGEAGAVAAPLLQSVMISPTERSAIIGGERVKQGGKYGDARVIRITESEVVLRSASGTETLRMYPDIEMKLVKPAPAARPKPARKPAVKSKKTRGKPQ
;
A
#
# COMPACT_ATOMS: atom_id res chain seq x y z
N MET A 1 89.85 -25.20 22.46
CA MET A 1 88.39 -25.45 22.46
C MET A 1 87.64 -24.17 22.83
N LYS A 2 87.55 -23.17 21.94
CA LYS A 2 86.78 -21.94 22.24
C LYS A 2 86.49 -21.09 21.00
N LEU A 3 85.84 -21.62 19.97
CA LEU A 3 85.38 -20.80 18.83
C LEU A 3 83.95 -21.06 18.35
N GLU A 4 83.22 -22.05 18.89
CA GLU A 4 81.89 -22.40 18.33
C GLU A 4 80.69 -21.67 18.96
N THR A 5 80.88 -20.89 20.04
CA THR A 5 79.74 -20.28 20.76
C THR A 5 79.39 -18.85 20.35
N ARG A 6 80.20 -18.18 19.51
CA ARG A 6 79.94 -16.80 19.08
C ARG A 6 78.96 -16.72 17.91
N ASN A 7 79.08 -17.63 16.95
CA ASN A 7 78.22 -17.67 15.77
C ASN A 7 76.80 -18.13 16.12
N LEU A 8 76.66 -19.01 17.13
CA LEU A 8 75.36 -19.44 17.63
C LEU A 8 74.61 -18.31 18.36
N LYS A 9 75.33 -17.43 19.08
CA LYS A 9 74.74 -16.25 19.74
C LYS A 9 74.40 -15.13 18.76
N LEU A 10 75.20 -14.93 17.71
CA LEU A 10 74.92 -13.97 16.63
C LEU A 10 73.77 -14.44 15.73
N ALA A 11 73.69 -15.75 15.43
CA ALA A 11 72.56 -16.35 14.71
C ALA A 11 71.27 -16.30 15.56
N ALA A 12 71.36 -16.58 16.87
CA ALA A 12 70.22 -16.46 17.77
C ALA A 12 69.75 -15.01 17.94
N ALA A 13 70.67 -14.03 17.96
CA ALA A 13 70.33 -12.61 18.00
C ALA A 13 69.70 -12.11 16.68
N ALA A 14 70.17 -12.59 15.52
CA ALA A 14 69.56 -12.28 14.23
C ALA A 14 68.16 -12.92 14.07
N LEU A 15 67.96 -14.14 14.60
CA LEU A 15 66.66 -14.81 14.60
C LEU A 15 65.68 -14.15 15.60
N ALA A 16 66.17 -13.67 16.74
CA ALA A 16 65.37 -12.93 17.72
C ALA A 16 64.97 -11.52 17.22
N ALA A 17 65.87 -10.82 16.51
CA ALA A 17 65.55 -9.53 15.90
C ALA A 17 64.55 -9.66 14.73
N THR A 18 64.63 -10.75 13.96
CA THR A 18 63.66 -11.04 12.89
C THR A 18 62.30 -11.46 13.46
N ALA A 19 62.27 -12.18 14.60
CA ALA A 19 61.03 -12.54 15.30
C ALA A 19 60.35 -11.34 16.00
N MET A 20 61.11 -10.32 16.41
CA MET A 20 60.54 -9.09 16.97
C MET A 20 59.96 -8.14 15.92
N LEU A 21 60.40 -8.20 14.65
CA LEU A 21 59.88 -7.35 13.58
C LEU A 21 58.60 -7.90 12.93
N THR A 22 58.30 -9.19 13.09
CA THR A 22 57.06 -9.80 12.56
C THR A 22 55.89 -9.79 13.55
N ALA A 23 56.10 -9.33 14.78
CA ALA A 23 55.10 -9.27 15.83
C ALA A 23 54.33 -7.93 15.84
N TRP A 24 54.06 -7.33 14.68
CA TRP A 24 53.14 -6.18 14.60
C TRP A 24 51.71 -6.73 14.54
N PRO A 25 50.90 -6.64 15.62
CA PRO A 25 49.48 -6.94 15.51
C PRO A 25 48.87 -5.91 14.56
N LEU A 26 48.52 -6.35 13.35
CA LEU A 26 47.66 -5.61 12.45
C LEU A 26 46.23 -5.70 13.02
N SER A 27 45.98 -4.96 14.09
CA SER A 27 44.63 -4.78 14.62
C SER A 27 43.86 -3.91 13.62
N GLY A 28 43.27 -4.57 12.62
CA GLY A 28 42.30 -3.96 11.74
C GLY A 28 40.96 -3.91 12.45
N ASP A 29 40.62 -2.75 13.02
CA ASP A 29 39.23 -2.44 13.36
C ASP A 29 38.45 -2.37 12.05
N ALA A 30 37.72 -3.45 11.74
CA ALA A 30 36.73 -3.43 10.68
C ALA A 30 35.63 -2.45 11.11
N GLN A 31 35.77 -1.19 10.68
CA GLN A 31 34.81 -0.15 10.98
C GLN A 31 33.47 -0.54 10.37
N VAL A 32 32.55 -0.95 11.25
CA VAL A 32 31.19 -1.35 10.87
C VAL A 32 30.54 -0.15 10.20
N LEU A 33 30.41 -0.23 8.87
CA LEU A 33 29.73 0.78 8.07
C LEU A 33 28.25 0.71 8.41
N ASN A 34 27.82 1.61 9.31
CA ASN A 34 26.43 1.69 9.70
C ASN A 34 25.63 2.25 8.54
N ASP A 35 24.82 1.40 7.91
CA ASP A 35 24.02 1.77 6.76
C ASP A 35 22.90 2.74 7.21
N PRO A 36 22.87 3.99 6.71
CA PRO A 36 21.86 4.97 7.12
C PRO A 36 20.46 4.65 6.59
N THR A 37 20.30 3.66 5.70
CA THR A 37 19.02 3.14 5.24
C THR A 37 18.50 1.98 6.10
N ARG A 38 19.23 1.59 7.15
CA ARG A 38 18.80 0.51 8.04
C ARG A 38 17.45 0.89 8.67
N PRO A 39 16.35 0.18 8.34
CA PRO A 39 15.05 0.51 8.86
C PRO A 39 15.02 0.23 10.37
N PRO A 40 14.18 0.95 11.13
CA PRO A 40 14.13 0.82 12.58
C PRO A 40 13.79 -0.63 12.98
N ALA A 41 14.39 -1.10 14.08
CA ALA A 41 14.33 -2.51 14.51
C ALA A 41 12.91 -3.07 14.73
N ILE A 42 11.92 -2.19 14.87
CA ILE A 42 10.48 -2.50 14.88
C ILE A 42 9.98 -3.26 13.64
N PHE A 43 10.67 -3.17 12.50
CA PHE A 43 10.34 -3.98 11.33
C PHE A 43 10.85 -5.42 11.43
N PHE A 44 11.91 -5.67 12.22
CA PHE A 44 12.55 -6.99 12.36
C PHE A 44 12.14 -7.72 13.64
N SER A 45 11.69 -6.99 14.66
CA SER A 45 10.98 -7.58 15.78
C SER A 45 9.59 -7.93 15.26
N GLY A 46 9.43 -9.17 14.79
CA GLY A 46 8.14 -9.70 14.36
C GLY A 46 7.09 -9.28 15.37
N ALA A 47 6.11 -8.52 14.88
CA ALA A 47 5.07 -7.89 15.67
C ALA A 47 4.52 -8.90 16.69
N THR A 48 5.02 -8.83 17.93
CA THR A 48 4.25 -9.29 19.07
C THR A 48 3.27 -8.15 19.31
N GLY A 49 2.33 -8.02 18.37
CA GLY A 49 1.24 -7.08 18.48
C GLY A 49 0.44 -7.49 19.69
N GLU A 50 0.28 -6.54 20.62
CA GLU A 50 -0.72 -6.59 21.67
C GLU A 50 -2.02 -7.20 21.14
N ALA A 51 -2.30 -8.43 21.59
CA ALA A 51 -3.61 -9.03 21.50
C ALA A 51 -4.53 -8.21 22.43
N GLY A 52 -5.10 -7.13 21.91
CA GLY A 52 -5.66 -6.10 22.79
C GLY A 52 -6.72 -5.18 22.17
N ALA A 53 -7.42 -5.63 21.13
CA ALA A 53 -8.77 -5.17 20.80
C ALA A 53 -9.27 -6.05 19.65
N VAL A 54 -10.44 -6.66 19.79
CA VAL A 54 -11.17 -7.17 18.63
C VAL A 54 -11.60 -5.93 17.86
N ALA A 55 -10.71 -5.41 17.00
CA ALA A 55 -11.02 -4.29 16.16
C ALA A 55 -12.25 -4.66 15.33
N ALA A 56 -13.28 -3.82 15.36
CA ALA A 56 -14.44 -4.01 14.51
C ALA A 56 -13.98 -4.23 13.06
N PRO A 57 -14.65 -5.09 12.28
CA PRO A 57 -14.23 -5.36 10.90
C PRO A 57 -14.18 -4.07 10.09
N LEU A 58 -12.97 -3.59 9.80
CA LEU A 58 -12.76 -2.36 9.05
C LEU A 58 -12.64 -2.68 7.56
N LEU A 59 -13.30 -1.85 6.75
CA LEU A 59 -13.15 -1.88 5.31
C LEU A 59 -11.81 -1.23 4.95
N GLN A 60 -10.90 -1.98 4.34
CA GLN A 60 -9.55 -1.53 4.03
C GLN A 60 -9.38 -1.09 2.58
N SER A 61 -10.03 -1.77 1.64
CA SER A 61 -9.92 -1.47 0.20
C SER A 61 -11.13 -2.01 -0.56
N VAL A 62 -11.47 -1.36 -1.68
CA VAL A 62 -12.47 -1.82 -2.63
C VAL A 62 -11.89 -1.83 -4.05
N MET A 63 -12.22 -2.89 -4.78
CA MET A 63 -11.91 -3.05 -6.19
C MET A 63 -13.23 -3.12 -6.96
N ILE A 64 -13.44 -2.14 -7.83
CA ILE A 64 -14.63 -2.05 -8.68
C ILE A 64 -14.15 -2.10 -10.13
N SER A 65 -14.57 -3.13 -10.86
CA SER A 65 -14.43 -3.22 -12.30
C SER A 65 -15.82 -3.26 -12.97
N PRO A 66 -15.91 -3.10 -14.29
CA PRO A 66 -17.18 -3.25 -15.01
C PRO A 66 -17.81 -4.64 -14.81
N THR A 67 -16.99 -5.65 -14.55
CA THR A 67 -17.39 -7.06 -14.50
C THR A 67 -17.60 -7.56 -13.08
N GLU A 68 -16.85 -7.06 -12.10
CA GLU A 68 -16.91 -7.53 -10.72
C GLU A 68 -16.62 -6.45 -9.68
N ARG A 69 -17.11 -6.68 -8.46
CA ARG A 69 -16.79 -5.86 -7.28
C ARG A 69 -16.31 -6.75 -6.16
N SER A 70 -15.21 -6.36 -5.52
CA SER A 70 -14.66 -7.04 -4.34
C SER A 70 -14.11 -6.03 -3.33
N ALA A 71 -14.07 -6.43 -2.07
CA ALA A 71 -13.58 -5.61 -0.97
C ALA A 71 -12.61 -6.41 -0.10
N ILE A 72 -11.68 -5.73 0.56
CA ILE A 72 -10.82 -6.30 1.60
C ILE A 72 -11.37 -5.87 2.95
N ILE A 73 -11.83 -6.83 3.74
CA ILE A 73 -12.42 -6.62 5.07
C ILE A 73 -11.58 -7.40 6.09
N GLY A 74 -10.93 -6.69 7.01
CA GLY A 74 -10.04 -7.32 8.01
C GLY A 74 -8.93 -8.21 7.40
N GLY A 75 -8.46 -7.88 6.19
CA GLY A 75 -7.45 -8.66 5.46
C GLY A 75 -8.00 -9.75 4.53
N GLU A 76 -9.30 -10.06 4.57
CA GLU A 76 -9.91 -11.05 3.68
C GLU A 76 -10.54 -10.39 2.44
N ARG A 77 -10.27 -10.95 1.25
CA ARG A 77 -10.88 -10.49 0.00
C ARG A 77 -12.23 -11.16 -0.24
N VAL A 78 -13.29 -10.37 -0.27
CA VAL A 78 -14.68 -10.82 -0.42
C VAL A 78 -15.32 -10.20 -1.66
N LYS A 79 -16.01 -11.01 -2.47
CA LYS A 79 -16.75 -10.51 -3.65
C LYS A 79 -18.16 -10.06 -3.29
N GLN A 80 -18.75 -9.18 -4.09
CA GLN A 80 -20.17 -8.86 -3.96
C GLN A 80 -21.01 -10.14 -4.12
N GLY A 81 -21.94 -10.38 -3.20
CA GLY A 81 -22.71 -11.62 -3.11
C GLY A 81 -22.02 -12.77 -2.39
N GLY A 82 -20.73 -12.63 -2.04
CA GLY A 82 -19.97 -13.56 -1.22
C GLY A 82 -20.32 -13.46 0.27
N LYS A 83 -19.72 -14.34 1.07
CA LYS A 83 -19.87 -14.37 2.53
C LYS A 83 -18.59 -13.89 3.20
N TYR A 84 -18.75 -13.19 4.32
CA TYR A 84 -17.69 -12.77 5.22
C TYR A 84 -18.14 -13.13 6.65
N GLY A 85 -17.49 -14.14 7.24
CA GLY A 85 -18.02 -14.82 8.44
C GLY A 85 -19.45 -15.35 8.20
N ASP A 86 -20.39 -14.94 9.04
CA ASP A 86 -21.82 -15.28 8.93
C ASP A 86 -22.66 -14.30 8.11
N ALA A 87 -22.06 -13.20 7.64
CA ALA A 87 -22.74 -12.16 6.89
C ALA A 87 -22.52 -12.29 5.37
N ARG A 88 -23.51 -11.85 4.58
CA ARG A 88 -23.43 -11.82 3.11
C ARG A 88 -23.24 -10.40 2.61
N VAL A 89 -22.29 -10.20 1.69
CA VAL A 89 -22.06 -8.89 1.06
C VAL A 89 -23.17 -8.61 0.06
N ILE A 90 -24.05 -7.66 0.36
CA ILE A 90 -25.18 -7.33 -0.53
C ILE A 90 -24.86 -6.14 -1.44
N ARG A 91 -23.95 -5.25 -1.04
CA ARG A 91 -23.56 -4.07 -1.83
C ARG A 91 -22.12 -3.66 -1.54
N ILE A 92 -21.40 -3.33 -2.60
CA ILE A 92 -20.06 -2.73 -2.54
C ILE A 92 -20.10 -1.41 -3.32
N THR A 93 -19.73 -0.31 -2.67
CA THR A 93 -19.52 1.00 -3.28
C THR A 93 -18.04 1.40 -3.14
N GLU A 94 -17.69 2.61 -3.56
CA GLU A 94 -16.32 3.13 -3.50
C GLU A 94 -15.82 3.37 -2.07
N SER A 95 -16.72 3.57 -1.11
CA SER A 95 -16.36 3.96 0.27
C SER A 95 -17.07 3.16 1.36
N GLU A 96 -18.08 2.35 1.00
CA GLU A 96 -18.85 1.55 1.93
C GLU A 96 -19.19 0.16 1.39
N VAL A 97 -19.29 -0.81 2.30
CA VAL A 97 -19.74 -2.17 2.05
C VAL A 97 -20.90 -2.47 2.98
N VAL A 98 -21.99 -2.98 2.41
CA VAL A 98 -23.18 -3.37 3.17
C VAL A 98 -23.23 -4.88 3.30
N LEU A 99 -23.24 -5.34 4.54
CA LEU A 99 -23.32 -6.73 4.96
C LEU A 99 -24.72 -7.04 5.48
N ARG A 100 -25.22 -8.24 5.22
CA ARG A 100 -26.49 -8.75 5.75
C ARG A 100 -26.24 -10.04 6.52
N SER A 101 -26.54 -10.02 7.81
CA SER A 101 -26.46 -11.18 8.71
C SER A 101 -27.86 -11.52 9.25
N ALA A 102 -27.96 -12.54 10.12
CA ALA A 102 -29.20 -12.85 10.82
C ALA A 102 -29.66 -11.70 11.74
N SER A 103 -28.69 -10.93 12.26
CA SER A 103 -28.89 -9.83 13.19
C SER A 103 -29.39 -8.54 12.52
N GLY A 104 -29.25 -8.44 11.19
CA GLY A 104 -29.69 -7.27 10.43
C GLY A 104 -28.73 -6.89 9.31
N THR A 105 -28.72 -5.60 8.98
CA THR A 105 -27.87 -5.00 7.94
C THR A 105 -26.82 -4.13 8.60
N GLU A 106 -25.55 -4.37 8.29
CA GLU A 106 -24.40 -3.63 8.81
C GLU A 106 -23.68 -2.92 7.66
N THR A 107 -23.29 -1.66 7.88
CA THR A 107 -22.57 -0.87 6.88
C THR A 107 -21.16 -0.59 7.37
N LEU A 108 -20.18 -1.17 6.70
CA LEU A 108 -18.77 -0.92 6.93
C LEU A 108 -18.31 0.24 6.06
N ARG A 109 -17.77 1.28 6.68
CA ARG A 109 -17.21 2.46 6.00
C ARG A 109 -15.69 2.38 6.01
N MET A 110 -15.08 2.74 4.89
CA MET A 110 -13.61 2.80 4.78
C MET A 110 -13.03 3.99 5.56
N TYR A 111 -13.80 5.08 5.65
CA TYR A 111 -13.45 6.28 6.41
C TYR A 111 -14.59 6.60 7.39
N PRO A 112 -14.58 6.05 8.62
CA PRO A 112 -15.67 6.25 9.57
C PRO A 112 -15.84 7.73 9.98
N ASP A 113 -14.73 8.49 10.06
CA ASP A 113 -14.73 9.90 10.46
C ASP A 113 -15.06 10.90 9.33
N ILE A 114 -15.24 10.42 8.09
CA ILE A 114 -15.46 11.29 6.92
C ILE A 114 -16.84 11.01 6.32
N GLU A 115 -17.74 11.99 6.41
CA GLU A 115 -19.02 11.94 5.69
C GLU A 115 -18.84 12.35 4.21
N MET A 116 -18.80 11.37 3.32
CA MET A 116 -18.79 11.62 1.87
C MET A 116 -20.20 11.84 1.35
N LYS A 117 -20.56 13.10 1.05
CA LYS A 117 -21.86 13.45 0.45
C LYS A 117 -21.77 13.38 -1.07
N LEU A 118 -22.47 12.42 -1.70
CA LEU A 118 -22.58 12.33 -3.15
C LEU A 118 -23.27 13.60 -3.69
N VAL A 119 -22.50 14.47 -4.36
CA VAL A 119 -23.06 15.59 -5.12
C VAL A 119 -23.71 15.01 -6.36
N LYS A 120 -25.05 15.00 -6.40
CA LYS A 120 -25.79 14.67 -7.63
C LYS A 120 -25.29 15.62 -8.73
N PRO A 121 -24.78 15.13 -9.87
CA PRO A 121 -24.44 16.03 -10.96
C PRO A 121 -25.71 16.79 -11.34
N ALA A 122 -25.61 18.13 -11.36
CA ALA A 122 -26.70 18.98 -11.81
C ALA A 122 -27.12 18.51 -13.21
N PRO A 123 -28.42 18.33 -13.48
CA PRO A 123 -28.87 17.85 -14.78
C PRO A 123 -28.34 18.81 -15.85
N ALA A 124 -27.51 18.28 -16.76
CA ALA A 124 -27.04 19.01 -17.92
C ALA A 124 -28.26 19.64 -18.60
N ALA A 125 -28.27 20.97 -18.67
CA ALA A 125 -29.39 21.74 -19.17
C ALA A 125 -29.83 21.19 -20.53
N ARG A 126 -31.06 20.69 -20.62
CA ARG A 126 -31.66 20.30 -21.91
C ARG A 126 -31.61 21.52 -22.84
N PRO A 127 -31.10 21.41 -24.07
CA PRO A 127 -31.21 22.49 -25.04
C PRO A 127 -32.69 22.74 -25.31
N LYS A 128 -33.15 23.98 -25.10
CA LYS A 128 -34.51 24.42 -25.42
C LYS A 128 -34.78 24.14 -26.91
N PRO A 129 -35.89 23.49 -27.30
CA PRO A 129 -36.16 23.23 -28.70
C PRO A 129 -36.33 24.57 -29.44
N ALA A 130 -35.49 24.80 -30.45
CA ALA A 130 -35.59 25.94 -31.34
C ALA A 130 -36.96 25.93 -32.03
N ARG A 131 -37.76 26.98 -31.80
CA ARG A 131 -38.99 27.24 -32.54
C ARG A 131 -38.64 27.37 -34.03
N LYS A 132 -39.16 26.47 -34.87
CA LYS A 132 -39.11 26.60 -36.33
C LYS A 132 -39.83 27.90 -36.74
N PRO A 133 -39.25 28.74 -37.62
CA PRO A 133 -39.96 29.91 -38.14
C PRO A 133 -41.12 29.45 -39.03
N ALA A 134 -42.31 29.99 -38.76
CA ALA A 134 -43.50 29.75 -39.57
C ALA A 134 -43.30 30.34 -40.97
N VAL A 135 -43.21 29.47 -41.97
CA VAL A 135 -43.26 29.84 -43.40
C VAL A 135 -44.65 30.40 -43.69
N LYS A 136 -44.74 31.72 -43.90
CA LYS A 136 -45.93 32.36 -44.49
C LYS A 136 -46.01 31.97 -45.96
N SER A 137 -46.83 30.96 -46.28
CA SER A 137 -47.25 30.70 -47.66
C SER A 137 -48.10 31.87 -48.16
N LYS A 138 -47.50 32.70 -49.01
CA LYS A 138 -48.17 33.74 -49.79
C LYS A 138 -49.03 33.03 -50.84
N LYS A 139 -50.33 32.90 -50.57
CA LYS A 139 -51.34 32.33 -51.46
C LYS A 139 -51.44 33.19 -52.73
N THR A 140 -50.78 32.77 -53.80
CA THR A 140 -51.04 33.24 -55.16
C THR A 140 -52.42 32.73 -55.57
N ARG A 141 -53.39 33.64 -55.67
CA ARG A 141 -54.68 33.36 -56.30
C ARG A 141 -54.67 34.00 -57.67
N GLY A 142 -54.07 33.29 -58.63
CA GLY A 142 -54.44 33.44 -60.03
C GLY A 142 -55.73 32.67 -60.26
N LYS A 143 -56.74 33.31 -60.85
CA LYS A 143 -57.85 32.62 -61.50
C LYS A 143 -58.10 33.33 -62.84
N PRO A 144 -58.34 32.58 -63.94
CA PRO A 144 -58.39 33.13 -65.29
C PRO A 144 -59.79 33.70 -65.60
N GLN A 145 -59.82 34.64 -66.53
CA GLN A 145 -60.93 34.82 -67.47
C GLN A 145 -60.36 34.73 -68.88
#